data_AF-A0A1R4B4D9-F1
#
_entry.id   AF-A0A1R4B4D9-F1
#
_cell.length_a   1.000
_cell.length_b   1.000
_cell.length_c   1.000
_cell.angle_alpha   90.00
_cell.angle_beta   90.00
_cell.angle_gamma   90.00
#
_symmetry.space_group_name_H-M   'P 1'
#
loop_
_entity.id
_entity.type
_entity.pdbx_description
1 polymer ?
#
loop_
_entity_poly.entity_id
_entity_poly.type
_entity_poly.pdbx_seq_one_letter_code
_entity_poly.pdbx_strand_id
1 'polypeptide(L)' 'MLSVIKNIFVPKKDYAGRSINAMIARLAAQTNTDVQAWSYLHELEAYENTNTGMRVYRHEVSQRAA' A
#
# COMPACT_ATOMS: atom_id res chain seq x y z
N MET A 1 -3.18 32.09 8.19
CA MET A 1 -3.17 30.99 7.20
C MET A 1 -2.22 29.90 7.69
N LEU A 2 -2.75 28.81 8.26
CA LEU A 2 -1.96 27.72 8.87
C LEU A 2 -2.68 26.37 8.64
N SER A 3 -3.04 26.08 7.40
CA SER A 3 -3.75 24.82 7.03
C SER A 3 -2.84 23.81 6.32
N VAL A 4 -1.52 23.97 6.37
CA VAL A 4 -0.56 23.23 5.53
C VAL A 4 -0.05 21.94 6.21
N ILE A 5 -0.39 21.67 7.47
CA ILE A 5 0.13 20.51 8.21
C ILE A 5 -0.99 19.52 8.56
N LYS A 6 -1.81 19.11 7.57
CA LYS A 6 -2.79 18.02 7.80
C LYS A 6 -2.31 16.63 7.35
N ASN A 7 -1.27 16.49 6.53
CA ASN A 7 -0.97 15.22 5.87
C ASN A 7 0.47 14.70 6.01
N ILE A 8 1.09 14.78 7.20
CA ILE A 8 2.27 13.93 7.51
C ILE A 8 1.83 12.65 8.26
N PHE A 9 0.54 12.37 8.32
CA PHE A 9 0.05 11.04 8.72
C PHE A 9 -0.06 10.19 7.46
N VAL A 10 1.08 9.64 7.00
CA VAL A 10 1.03 8.48 6.11
C VAL A 10 0.37 7.36 6.91
N PRO A 11 -0.83 6.89 6.52
CA PRO A 11 -1.49 5.82 7.25
C PRO A 11 -0.55 4.61 7.28
N LYS A 12 -0.24 4.11 8.48
CA LYS A 12 0.59 2.89 8.66
C LYS A 12 -0.22 1.62 8.40
N LYS A 13 -1.56 1.76 8.40
CA LYS A 13 -2.51 0.69 8.20
C LYS A 13 -3.42 1.00 7.02
N ASP A 14 -3.75 -0.01 6.23
CA ASP A 14 -4.75 0.10 5.19
C ASP A 14 -6.16 0.23 5.80
N TYR A 15 -7.17 0.47 4.97
CA TYR A 15 -8.55 0.57 5.41
C TYR A 15 -9.09 -0.72 6.08
N ALA A 16 -8.45 -1.87 5.87
CA ALA A 16 -8.77 -3.14 6.55
C ALA A 16 -8.02 -3.31 7.88
N GLY A 17 -7.23 -2.33 8.32
CA GLY A 17 -6.41 -2.40 9.54
C GLY A 17 -5.10 -3.17 9.38
N ARG A 18 -4.73 -3.60 8.16
CA ARG A 18 -3.50 -4.35 7.87
C ARG A 18 -2.32 -3.38 7.74
N SER A 19 -1.13 -3.78 8.16
CA SER A 19 0.06 -2.94 7.98
C SER A 19 0.39 -2.78 6.49
N ILE A 20 0.41 -1.53 6.02
CA ILE A 20 0.74 -1.21 4.62
C ILE A 20 2.16 -1.68 4.29
N ASN A 21 3.12 -1.45 5.19
CA ASN A 21 4.50 -1.88 5.01
C ASN A 21 4.62 -3.42 4.93
N ALA A 22 3.89 -4.16 5.76
CA ALA A 22 3.89 -5.62 5.70
C ALA A 22 3.29 -6.12 4.38
N MET A 23 2.22 -5.48 3.92
CA MET A 23 1.59 -5.84 2.64
C MET A 23 2.50 -5.53 1.46
N ILE A 24 3.12 -4.36 1.44
CA ILE A 24 4.11 -3.96 0.43
C ILE A 24 5.30 -4.93 0.41
N ALA A 25 5.86 -5.28 1.57
CA ALA A 25 6.96 -6.26 1.64
C ALA A 25 6.55 -7.63 1.08
N ARG A 26 5.32 -8.07 1.35
CA ARG A 26 4.79 -9.33 0.82
C ARG A 26 4.56 -9.25 -0.70
N LEU A 27 3.96 -8.17 -1.19
CA LEU A 27 3.71 -7.98 -2.63
C LEU A 27 5.03 -7.95 -3.40
N ALA A 28 6.03 -7.25 -2.88
CA ALA A 28 7.38 -7.24 -3.40
C ALA A 28 7.98 -8.65 -3.48
N ALA A 29 7.88 -9.44 -2.40
CA ALA A 29 8.36 -10.82 -2.36
C ALA A 29 7.61 -11.75 -3.34
N GLN A 30 6.29 -11.64 -3.44
CA GLN A 30 5.46 -12.47 -4.32
C GLN A 30 5.69 -12.18 -5.81
N THR A 31 6.05 -10.95 -6.13
CA THR A 31 6.20 -10.47 -7.52
C THR A 31 7.66 -10.34 -7.94
N ASN A 32 8.59 -10.67 -7.03
CA ASN A 32 10.03 -10.48 -7.20
C ASN A 32 10.39 -9.05 -7.61
N THR A 33 9.79 -8.06 -6.93
CA THR A 33 10.02 -6.62 -7.16
C THR A 33 10.56 -5.93 -5.91
N ASP A 34 11.02 -4.67 -6.05
CA ASP A 34 11.51 -3.88 -4.92
C ASP A 34 10.34 -3.37 -4.05
N VAL A 35 10.49 -3.48 -2.73
CA VAL A 35 9.58 -2.92 -1.71
C VAL A 35 9.38 -1.41 -1.91
N GLN A 36 10.43 -0.68 -2.30
CA GLN A 36 10.39 0.76 -2.56
C GLN A 36 9.63 1.13 -3.84
N ALA A 37 9.42 0.16 -4.74
CA ALA A 37 8.62 0.38 -5.95
C ALA A 37 7.12 0.41 -5.66
N TRP A 38 6.68 -0.08 -4.49
CA TRP A 38 5.29 -0.18 -4.11
C TRP A 38 4.81 1.01 -3.29
N SER A 39 3.60 1.46 -3.60
CA SER A 39 2.92 2.55 -2.88
C SER A 39 1.46 2.17 -2.64
N TYR A 40 0.93 2.61 -1.50
CA TYR A 40 -0.49 2.46 -1.18
C TYR A 40 -1.27 3.71 -1.56
N LEU A 41 -2.24 3.55 -2.46
CA LEU A 41 -3.16 4.59 -2.89
C LEU A 41 -4.43 4.51 -2.06
N HIS A 42 -4.56 5.42 -1.10
CA HIS A 42 -5.68 5.43 -0.17
C HIS A 42 -7.03 5.63 -0.88
N GLU A 43 -7.10 6.54 -1.85
CA GLU A 43 -8.33 6.87 -2.60
C GLU A 43 -8.88 5.69 -3.40
N LEU A 44 -8.00 4.77 -3.83
CA LEU A 44 -8.37 3.60 -4.64
C LEU A 44 -8.37 2.31 -3.84
N GLU A 45 -8.04 2.37 -2.54
CA GLU A 45 -7.77 1.21 -1.69
C GLU A 45 -6.85 0.17 -2.39
N ALA A 46 -5.83 0.64 -3.11
CA ALA A 46 -5.00 -0.20 -3.98
C ALA A 46 -3.51 -0.05 -3.67
N TYR A 47 -2.75 -1.11 -3.94
CA TYR A 47 -1.29 -1.09 -3.94
C TYR A 47 -0.83 -1.00 -5.38
N GLU A 48 -0.03 0.00 -5.71
CA GLU A 48 0.52 0.20 -7.05
C GLU A 48 2.04 0.02 -7.03
N ASN A 49 2.56 -0.73 -7.99
CA ASN A 49 3.98 -0.79 -8.29
C ASN A 49 4.30 0.25 -9.36
N THR A 50 5.08 1.26 -8.97
CA THR A 50 5.46 2.39 -9.84
C THR A 50 6.41 2.00 -10.97
N ASN A 51 7.14 0.90 -10.84
CA ASN A 51 8.07 0.42 -11.86
C ASN A 51 7.39 -0.41 -12.94
N THR A 52 6.37 -1.20 -12.59
CA THR A 52 5.68 -2.11 -13.52
C THR A 52 4.29 -1.63 -13.91
N GLY A 53 3.72 -0.64 -13.22
CA GLY A 53 2.34 -0.19 -13.38
C GLY A 53 1.31 -1.18 -12.81
N MET A 54 1.76 -2.23 -12.11
CA MET A 54 0.87 -3.26 -11.56
C MET A 54 0.06 -2.72 -10.39
N ARG A 55 -1.25 -2.99 -10.38
CA ARG A 55 -2.15 -2.60 -9.29
C ARG A 55 -2.78 -3.82 -8.65
N VAL A 56 -2.76 -3.87 -7.34
CA VAL A 56 -3.39 -4.92 -6.53
C VAL A 56 -4.41 -4.25 -5.61
N TYR A 57 -5.68 -4.52 -5.86
CA TYR A 57 -6.76 -3.96 -5.09
C TYR A 57 -6.95 -4.70 -3.77
N ARG A 58 -7.47 -3.99 -2.77
CA ARG A 58 -7.74 -4.54 -1.43
C ARG A 58 -8.46 -5.89 -1.44
N HIS A 59 -9.46 -6.06 -2.30
CA HIS A 59 -10.31 -7.26 -2.37
C HIS A 59 -9.58 -8.47 -2.99
N GLU A 60 -8.51 -8.24 -3.74
CA GLU A 60 -7.65 -9.28 -4.30
C GLU A 60 -6.66 -9.81 -3.25
N VAL A 61 -6.43 -9.03 -2.19
CA VAL A 61 -5.60 -9.43 -1.07
C VAL A 61 -6.42 -10.20 -0.05
N SER A 62 -6.20 -11.53 0.00
CA SER A 62 -6.87 -12.41 0.98
C SER A 62 -6.65 -11.96 2.43
N GLN A 63 -7.72 -11.97 3.22
CA GLN A 63 -7.70 -11.64 4.66
C GLN A 63 -6.85 -12.61 5.49
N ARG A 64 -6.62 -13.83 4.96
CA ARG A 64 -5.79 -14.89 5.56
C ARG A 64 -4.32 -14.83 5.16
N ALA A 65 -3.92 -13.78 4.45
CA ALA A 65 -2.53 -13.51 4.09
C ALA A 65 -1.69 -12.96 5.28
N ALA A 66 -2.09 -13.23 6.53
CA ALA A 66 -1.38 -12.82 7.73
C ALA A 66 -0.34 -13.87 8.14
#